data_AF-A0A9P8KVT4-F1
#
_entry.id   AF-A0A9P8KVT4-F1
#
_cell.length_a   1.000
_cell.length_b   1.000
_cell.length_c   1.000
_cell.angle_alpha   90.00
_cell.angle_beta   90.00
_cell.angle_gamma   90.00
#
_symmetry.space_group_name_H-M   'P 1'
#
loop_
_entity.id
_entity.type
_entity.pdbx_description
1 polymer ?
#
loop_
_entity_poly.entity_id
_entity_poly.type
_entity_poly.pdbx_seq_one_letter_code
_entity_poly.pdbx_strand_id
1 'polypeptide(L)'
;MIDLSSFSSEYMAKYNLGHDVPYTTYTNSDVTQSVISTGSRGTIRPMGELLYAHYGVLKGLNASWTKAYRDLVVSNGGGAEGGGGDYGSTSGGYDQLGFGTVLYRLDA
;
A
#
# COMPACT_ATOMS: atom_id res chain seq x y z
N MET A 1 -2.54 9.82 -21.12
CA MET A 1 -1.34 9.26 -20.45
C MET A 1 -1.80 8.09 -19.61
N ILE A 2 -1.18 6.92 -19.72
CA ILE A 2 -1.47 5.76 -18.86
C ILE A 2 -0.70 5.97 -17.56
N ASP A 3 -1.40 6.02 -16.42
CA ASP A 3 -0.76 6.18 -15.12
C ASP A 3 -0.30 4.82 -14.59
N LEU A 4 0.97 4.48 -14.89
CA LEU A 4 1.60 3.24 -14.43
C LEU A 4 1.73 3.14 -12.90
N SER A 5 1.73 4.27 -12.20
CA SER A 5 1.91 4.29 -10.76
C SER A 5 0.66 3.85 -10.00
N SER A 6 -0.53 4.13 -10.56
CA SER A 6 -1.80 3.59 -10.06
C SER A 6 -1.86 2.06 -10.10
N PHE A 7 -1.32 1.44 -11.17
CA PHE A 7 -1.26 -0.03 -11.28
C PHE A 7 -0.32 -0.64 -10.24
N SER A 8 0.82 0.00 -9.96
CA SER A 8 1.74 -0.46 -8.91
C SER A 8 1.11 -0.39 -7.52
N SER A 9 0.33 0.66 -7.24
CA SER A 9 -0.42 0.79 -5.98
C SER A 9 -1.46 -0.33 -5.83
N GLU A 10 -2.28 -0.54 -6.87
CA GLU A 10 -3.29 -1.62 -6.87
C GLU A 10 -2.65 -3.01 -6.71
N TYR A 11 -1.53 -3.26 -7.40
CA TYR A 11 -0.80 -4.52 -7.30
C TYR A 11 -0.30 -4.78 -5.89
N MET A 12 0.37 -3.79 -5.29
CA MET A 12 0.90 -3.87 -3.93
C MET A 12 -0.22 -4.11 -2.92
N ALA A 13 -1.31 -3.35 -3.03
CA ALA A 13 -2.45 -3.46 -2.14
C ALA A 13 -3.11 -4.85 -2.25
N LYS A 14 -3.39 -5.33 -3.47
CA LYS A 14 -3.96 -6.65 -3.71
C LYS A 14 -3.11 -7.77 -3.12
N TYR A 15 -1.79 -7.70 -3.31
CA TYR A 15 -0.86 -8.71 -2.80
C TYR A 15 -0.84 -8.76 -1.27
N ASN A 16 -0.78 -7.59 -0.61
CA ASN A 16 -0.76 -7.50 0.84
C ASN A 16 -2.13 -7.75 1.50
N LEU A 17 -3.22 -7.64 0.76
CA LEU A 17 -4.53 -8.13 1.20
C LEU A 17 -4.67 -9.66 1.11
N GLY A 18 -3.61 -10.36 0.68
CA GLY A 18 -3.59 -11.82 0.62
C GLY A 18 -4.10 -12.43 -0.68
N HIS A 19 -4.40 -11.62 -1.70
CA HIS A 19 -4.85 -12.11 -3.00
C HIS A 19 -3.68 -12.37 -3.95
N ASP A 20 -3.91 -13.26 -4.93
CA ASP A 20 -2.93 -13.56 -5.97
C ASP A 20 -2.78 -12.41 -6.98
N VAL A 21 -1.54 -12.23 -7.41
CA VAL A 21 -1.11 -11.22 -8.37
C VAL A 21 -0.18 -11.85 -9.40
N PRO A 22 -0.17 -11.38 -10.65
CA PRO A 22 0.75 -11.91 -11.66
C PRO A 22 2.21 -11.62 -11.25
N TYR A 23 3.10 -12.58 -11.44
CA TYR A 23 4.53 -12.40 -11.19
C TYR A 23 5.32 -13.00 -12.33
N THR A 24 6.37 -12.29 -12.75
CA THR A 24 7.34 -12.75 -13.75
C THR A 24 8.67 -12.92 -13.05
N THR A 25 9.37 -14.02 -13.33
CA THR A 25 10.73 -14.26 -12.82
C THR A 25 11.58 -13.01 -12.94
N TYR A 26 12.09 -12.55 -11.80
CA TYR A 26 12.99 -11.41 -11.72
C TYR A 26 14.44 -11.91 -11.65
N THR A 27 15.28 -11.42 -12.55
CA THR A 27 16.72 -11.71 -12.56
C THR A 27 17.49 -10.40 -12.67
N ASN A 28 18.48 -10.23 -11.79
CA ASN A 28 19.48 -9.18 -11.90
C ASN A 28 20.89 -9.80 -11.83
N SER A 29 21.94 -8.97 -11.69
CA SER A 29 23.33 -9.43 -11.65
C SER A 29 23.71 -10.26 -10.42
N ASP A 30 22.87 -10.27 -9.39
CA ASP A 30 23.13 -10.89 -8.09
C ASP A 30 22.18 -12.08 -7.82
N VAL A 31 20.89 -11.92 -8.11
CA VAL A 31 19.86 -12.90 -7.76
C VAL A 31 18.89 -13.22 -8.90
N THR A 32 18.34 -14.44 -8.87
CA THR A 32 17.15 -14.84 -9.64
C THR A 32 16.05 -15.29 -8.69
N GLN A 33 14.89 -14.66 -8.80
CA GLN A 33 13.69 -14.92 -8.02
C GLN A 33 12.59 -15.43 -8.97
N SER A 34 12.37 -16.74 -8.98
CA SER A 34 11.38 -17.38 -9.86
C SER A 34 9.95 -17.32 -9.33
N VAL A 35 9.77 -17.00 -8.05
CA VAL A 35 8.47 -16.90 -7.39
C VAL A 35 8.42 -15.62 -6.57
N ILE A 36 7.22 -15.06 -6.44
CA ILE A 36 6.99 -13.91 -5.57
C ILE A 36 7.26 -14.30 -4.11
N SER A 37 8.02 -13.46 -3.40
CA SER A 37 8.37 -13.74 -2.01
C SER A 37 7.16 -13.60 -1.09
N THR A 38 6.91 -14.61 -0.26
CA THR A 38 5.91 -14.53 0.83
C THR A 38 6.42 -13.77 2.05
N GLY A 39 7.71 -13.43 2.08
CA GLY A 39 8.32 -12.69 3.17
C GLY A 39 7.62 -11.35 3.40
N SER A 40 7.20 -11.11 4.65
CA SER A 40 6.48 -9.90 5.07
C SER A 40 5.17 -9.60 4.33
N ARG A 41 4.63 -10.55 3.55
CA ARG A 41 3.32 -10.38 2.89
C ARG A 41 2.24 -10.12 3.92
N GLY A 42 1.43 -9.09 3.69
CA GLY A 42 0.34 -8.71 4.58
C GLY A 42 0.78 -7.87 5.78
N THR A 43 2.04 -7.44 5.81
CA THR A 43 2.47 -6.43 6.78
C THR A 43 1.70 -5.14 6.52
N ILE A 44 0.98 -4.66 7.53
CA ILE A 44 0.22 -3.41 7.48
C ILE A 44 1.20 -2.26 7.66
N ARG A 45 1.09 -1.22 6.81
CA ARG A 45 1.94 -0.04 6.81
C ARG A 45 1.12 1.23 6.50
N PRO A 46 1.49 2.40 7.04
CA PRO A 46 0.72 3.63 6.92
C PRO A 46 1.00 4.31 5.58
N MET A 47 0.41 3.81 4.49
CA MET A 47 0.58 4.35 3.14
C MET A 47 -0.74 4.47 2.36
N GLY A 48 -1.82 3.91 2.90
CA GLY A 48 -3.09 3.74 2.19
C GLY A 48 -3.83 5.05 1.96
N GLU A 49 -3.82 5.98 2.92
CA GLU A 49 -4.56 7.24 2.79
C GLU A 49 -4.00 8.08 1.64
N LEU A 50 -2.67 8.24 1.56
CA LEU A 50 -2.03 8.99 0.47
C LEU A 50 -2.34 8.40 -0.91
N LEU A 51 -2.15 7.09 -1.06
CA LEU A 51 -2.30 6.43 -2.36
C LEU A 51 -3.75 6.45 -2.85
N TYR A 52 -4.72 6.18 -1.96
CA TYR A 52 -6.13 6.20 -2.34
C TYR A 52 -6.63 7.62 -2.63
N ALA A 53 -6.22 8.61 -1.83
CA ALA A 53 -6.55 10.01 -2.08
C ALA A 53 -6.05 10.48 -3.46
N HIS A 54 -4.83 10.10 -3.82
CA HIS A 54 -4.26 10.50 -5.10
C HIS A 54 -4.93 9.77 -6.27
N TYR A 55 -4.89 8.43 -6.29
CA TYR A 55 -5.33 7.68 -7.47
C TYR A 55 -6.85 7.50 -7.54
N GLY A 56 -7.50 7.20 -6.41
CA GLY A 56 -8.93 6.96 -6.34
C GLY A 56 -9.75 8.24 -6.40
N VAL A 57 -9.41 9.21 -5.55
CA VAL A 57 -10.22 10.45 -5.41
C VAL A 57 -9.79 11.51 -6.43
N LEU A 58 -8.55 12.00 -6.37
CA LEU A 58 -8.11 13.11 -7.23
C LEU A 58 -8.05 12.75 -8.71
N LYS A 59 -7.63 11.52 -9.04
CA LYS A 59 -7.50 11.06 -10.44
C LYS A 59 -8.73 10.32 -10.94
N GLY A 60 -9.67 9.95 -10.07
CA GLY A 60 -10.87 9.18 -10.45
C GLY A 60 -10.58 7.81 -11.06
N LEU A 61 -9.41 7.23 -10.79
CA LEU A 61 -9.03 5.92 -11.33
C LEU A 61 -9.68 4.80 -10.51
N ASN A 62 -9.79 3.62 -11.12
CA ASN A 62 -10.18 2.43 -10.37
C ASN A 62 -9.05 2.00 -9.44
N ALA A 63 -9.13 2.44 -8.18
CA ALA A 63 -8.19 2.14 -7.11
C ALA A 63 -8.82 1.23 -6.03
N SER A 64 -9.58 0.23 -6.46
CA SER A 64 -10.38 -0.63 -5.57
C SER A 64 -9.56 -1.38 -4.52
N TRP A 65 -8.41 -1.94 -4.88
CA TRP A 65 -7.55 -2.66 -3.96
C TRP A 65 -6.82 -1.72 -3.02
N THR A 66 -6.36 -0.58 -3.53
CA THR A 66 -5.74 0.49 -2.75
C THR A 66 -6.72 1.03 -1.71
N LYS A 67 -8.00 1.21 -2.08
CA LYS A 67 -9.06 1.57 -1.14
C LYS A 67 -9.22 0.51 -0.04
N ALA A 68 -9.32 -0.76 -0.42
CA ALA A 68 -9.48 -1.85 0.54
C ALA A 68 -8.27 -1.94 1.51
N TYR A 69 -7.05 -1.73 1.01
CA TYR A 69 -5.86 -1.69 1.84
C TYR A 69 -5.86 -0.48 2.78
N ARG A 70 -6.22 0.71 2.29
CA ARG A 70 -6.43 1.90 3.14
C ARG A 70 -7.43 1.60 4.25
N ASP A 71 -8.58 1.03 3.91
CA ASP A 71 -9.64 0.72 4.86
C ASP A 71 -9.15 -0.29 5.93
N LEU A 72 -8.35 -1.30 5.55
CA LEU A 72 -7.68 -2.21 6.48
C LEU A 72 -6.72 -1.48 7.43
N VAL A 73 -5.84 -0.62 6.91
CA VAL A 73 -4.86 0.13 7.70
C VAL A 73 -5.56 1.05 8.71
N VAL A 74 -6.57 1.81 8.25
CA VAL A 74 -7.37 2.71 9.11
C VAL A 74 -8.13 1.93 10.19
N SER A 75 -8.69 0.77 9.86
CA SER A 75 -9.36 -0.07 10.85
C SER A 75 -8.36 -0.64 11.87
N ASN A 76 -7.15 -0.99 11.44
CA ASN A 76 -6.11 -1.51 12.33
C ASN A 76 -5.60 -0.45 13.30
N GLY A 77 -5.47 0.80 12.85
CA GLY A 77 -5.09 1.96 13.67
C GLY A 77 -6.22 2.59 14.49
N GLY A 78 -7.35 1.90 14.68
CA GLY A 78 -8.45 2.38 15.54
C GLY A 78 -9.25 3.56 14.96
N GLY A 79 -9.33 3.67 13.63
CA GLY A 79 -10.08 4.72 12.92
C GLY A 79 -9.22 5.80 12.26
N ALA A 80 -7.91 5.71 12.43
CA ALA A 80 -6.94 6.53 11.73
C ALA A 80 -5.79 5.66 11.19
N GLU A 81 -5.07 6.16 10.20
CA GLU A 81 -3.91 5.48 9.63
C GLU A 81 -2.73 5.39 10.61
N GLY A 82 -2.66 6.21 11.67
CA GLY A 82 -1.47 6.24 12.55
C GLY A 82 -0.19 6.56 11.77
N GLY A 83 0.99 6.30 12.35
CA GLY A 83 2.27 6.47 11.67
C GLY A 83 3.49 5.95 12.42
N GLY A 84 4.52 6.79 12.54
CA GLY A 84 5.83 6.41 13.05
C GLY A 84 5.75 5.77 14.44
N GLY A 85 6.13 4.49 14.54
CA GLY A 85 6.09 3.72 15.78
C GLY A 85 4.82 2.88 15.99
N ASP A 86 3.77 3.07 15.19
CA ASP A 86 2.55 2.25 15.25
C ASP A 86 2.70 0.91 14.49
N TYR A 87 3.72 0.81 13.61
CA TYR A 87 3.87 -0.30 12.65
C TYR A 87 5.14 -1.14 12.87
N GLY A 88 5.45 -1.40 14.14
CA GLY A 88 6.60 -2.19 14.58
C GLY A 88 7.84 -1.34 14.92
N SER A 89 8.87 -1.99 15.47
CA SER A 89 10.07 -1.32 16.02
C SER A 89 11.26 -1.23 15.05
N THR A 90 11.10 -1.74 13.82
CA THR A 90 12.14 -1.69 12.78
C THR A 90 11.96 -0.47 11.87
N SER A 91 12.97 -0.16 11.04
CA SER A 91 12.98 1.03 10.16
C SER A 91 11.65 1.27 9.43
N GLY A 92 11.06 0.20 8.90
CA GLY A 92 9.82 0.29 8.13
C GLY A 92 8.58 0.79 8.89
N GLY A 93 8.60 0.75 10.23
CA GLY A 93 7.57 1.32 11.09
C GLY A 93 7.68 2.85 11.24
N TYR A 94 8.73 3.46 10.68
CA TYR A 94 9.03 4.89 10.79
C TYR A 94 9.04 5.62 9.42
N ASP A 95 8.74 4.91 8.33
CA ASP A 95 8.78 5.47 6.97
C ASP A 95 7.76 6.62 6.74
N GLN A 96 6.76 6.72 7.61
CA GLN A 96 5.65 7.67 7.49
C GLN A 96 5.35 8.33 8.84
N LEU A 97 5.16 9.66 8.82
CA LEU A 97 5.02 10.48 10.03
C LEU A 97 3.67 10.33 10.75
N GLY A 98 2.65 9.88 10.03
CA GLY A 98 1.36 9.51 10.62
C GLY A 98 0.23 10.51 10.54
N PHE A 99 0.33 11.47 9.63
CA PHE A 99 -0.71 12.47 9.40
C PHE A 99 -1.60 12.14 8.20
N GLY A 100 -1.50 10.95 7.62
CA GLY A 100 -2.12 10.67 6.34
C GLY A 100 -3.65 10.77 6.36
N THR A 101 -4.31 10.32 7.43
CA THR A 101 -5.74 10.54 7.64
C THR A 101 -6.12 12.03 7.68
N VAL A 102 -5.30 12.89 8.28
CA VAL A 102 -5.60 14.34 8.36
C VAL A 102 -5.30 15.04 7.03
N LEU A 103 -4.21 14.66 6.37
CA LEU A 103 -3.70 15.35 5.19
C LEU A 103 -4.34 14.89 3.87
N TYR A 104 -4.78 13.64 3.80
CA TYR A 104 -5.15 13.01 2.53
C TYR A 104 -6.59 12.48 2.50
N ARG A 105 -7.34 12.49 3.61
CA ARG A 105 -8.76 12.11 3.60
C ARG A 105 -9.56 13.19 2.86
N LEU A 106 -9.72 12.98 1.57
CA LEU A 106 -10.61 13.75 0.71
C LEU A 106 -11.96 13.04 0.62
N ASP A 107 -13.04 13.80 0.67
CA ASP A 107 -14.37 13.28 0.35
C ASP A 107 -14.43 12.93 -1.15
N ALA A 108 -15.11 11.84 -1.47
CA ALA A 108 -15.35 11.39 -2.85
C ALA A 108 -16.72 11.82 -3.34
#